data_AF-A0A932CJV1-F1
#
_entry.id   AF-A0A932CJV1-F1
#
_cell.length_a   1.000
_cell.length_b   1.000
_cell.length_c   1.000
_cell.angle_alpha   90.00
_cell.angle_beta   90.00
_cell.angle_gamma   90.00
#
_symmetry.space_group_name_H-M   'P 1'
#
loop_
_entity.id
_entity.type
_entity.pdbx_description
1 polymer ?
#
loop_
_entity_poly.entity_id
_entity_poly.type
_entity_poly.pdbx_seq_one_letter_code
_entity_poly.pdbx_strand_id
1 'polypeptide(L)'
;MSAVALVNAVISLLYFAILGRVILSWVMVAGIRNDFVIRLNNALVAITEPLLGPLRRVLPTMGMMDITPMVAIFILIIVQQVLLALL
;
A
#
# COMPACT_ATOMS: atom_id res chain seq x y z
N MET A 1 -1.88 24.07 -7.65
CA MET A 1 -1.15 22.77 -7.81
C MET A 1 -1.36 22.30 -9.23
N SER A 2 -0.33 21.86 -9.93
CA SER A 2 -0.49 21.25 -11.27
C SER A 2 -1.07 19.83 -11.16
N ALA A 3 -1.71 19.34 -12.22
CA ALA A 3 -2.26 17.98 -12.27
C ALA A 3 -1.16 16.92 -12.00
N VAL A 4 0.02 17.13 -12.57
CA VAL A 4 1.23 16.32 -12.33
C VAL A 4 1.60 16.25 -10.84
N ALA A 5 1.60 17.40 -10.15
CA ALA A 5 1.93 17.44 -8.73
C ALA A 5 0.90 16.69 -7.87
N LEU A 6 -0.39 16.77 -8.23
CA LEU A 6 -1.44 16.05 -7.53
C LEU A 6 -1.30 14.53 -7.71
N VAL A 7 -1.06 14.06 -8.94
CA VAL A 7 -0.84 12.63 -9.22
C VAL A 7 0.36 12.11 -8.42
N ASN A 8 1.48 12.82 -8.46
CA ASN A 8 2.67 12.41 -7.71
C ASN A 8 2.43 12.37 -6.20
N ALA A 9 1.69 13.34 -5.65
CA ALA A 9 1.36 13.36 -4.23
C ALA A 9 0.49 12.15 -3.83
N VAL A 10 -0.57 11.86 -4.59
CA VAL A 10 -1.48 10.75 -4.31
C VAL A 10 -0.77 9.40 -4.44
N ILE A 11 -0.01 9.19 -5.52
CA ILE A 11 0.72 7.93 -5.72
C ILE A 11 1.78 7.74 -4.63
N SER A 12 2.52 8.79 -4.28
CA SER A 12 3.52 8.72 -3.22
C SER A 12 2.88 8.38 -1.86
N LEU A 13 1.74 8.99 -1.54
CA LEU A 13 0.99 8.68 -0.32
C LEU A 13 0.60 7.20 -0.26
N LEU A 14 0.04 6.65 -1.35
CA LEU A 14 -0.33 5.25 -1.43
C LEU A 14 0.88 4.32 -1.35
N TYR A 15 1.98 4.66 -2.04
CA TYR A 15 3.24 3.92 -1.98
C TYR A 15 3.75 3.81 -0.54
N PHE A 16 3.89 4.94 0.16
CA PHE A 16 4.36 4.95 1.55
C PHE A 16 3.37 4.28 2.51
N ALA A 17 2.06 4.38 2.28
CA ALA A 17 1.06 3.70 3.09
C ALA A 17 1.18 2.17 2.97
N ILE A 18 1.35 1.64 1.75
CA ILE A 18 1.55 0.21 1.51
C ILE A 18 2.88 -0.25 2.11
N LEU A 19 3.95 0.52 1.91
CA LEU A 19 5.28 0.21 2.42
C LEU A 19 5.27 0.20 3.97
N GLY A 20 4.62 1.17 4.59
CA GLY A 20 4.39 1.19 6.04
C GLY A 20 3.62 -0.04 6.53
N ARG A 21 2.64 -0.52 5.77
CA ARG A 21 1.86 -1.73 6.11
C ARG A 21 2.74 -2.99 6.11
N VAL A 22 3.66 -3.10 5.15
CA VAL A 22 4.65 -4.18 5.09
C VAL A 22 5.59 -4.11 6.29
N ILE A 23 6.14 -2.92 6.60
CA ILE A 23 7.01 -2.73 7.76
C ILE A 23 6.27 -3.09 9.05
N LEU A 24 5.05 -2.60 9.25
CA LEU A 24 4.27 -2.90 10.46
C LEU A 24 3.94 -4.39 10.58
N SER A 25 3.76 -5.10 9.46
CA SER A 25 3.56 -6.55 9.50
C SER A 25 4.77 -7.25 10.15
N TRP A 26 5.99 -6.85 9.83
CA TRP A 26 7.21 -7.40 10.44
C TRP A 26 7.36 -6.98 11.89
N VAL A 27 7.06 -5.72 12.23
CA VAL A 27 7.08 -5.21 13.61
C VAL A 27 6.13 -6.02 14.51
N MET A 28 4.92 -6.29 14.04
CA MET A 28 3.93 -7.07 14.79
C MET A 28 4.26 -8.56 14.87
N VAL A 29 4.95 -9.12 13.86
CA VAL A 29 5.49 -10.49 13.88
C VAL A 29 6.66 -10.60 14.86
N ALA A 30 7.48 -9.54 15.00
CA ALA A 30 8.55 -9.45 16.00
C ALA A 30 8.04 -9.26 17.45
N GLY A 31 6.73 -9.29 17.67
CA GLY A 31 6.11 -9.22 19.01
C GLY A 31 5.79 -7.80 19.51
N ILE A 32 6.10 -6.76 18.73
CA ILE A 32 5.82 -5.37 19.13
C ILE A 32 4.37 -5.01 18.75
N ARG A 33 3.48 -4.98 19.75
CA ARG A 33 2.02 -4.78 19.56
C ARG A 33 1.40 -3.80 20.56
N ASN A 34 2.06 -2.66 20.77
CA ASN A 34 1.46 -1.60 21.60
C ASN A 34 0.31 -0.89 20.88
N ASP A 35 -0.48 -0.12 21.63
CA ASP A 35 -1.65 0.58 21.09
C ASP A 35 -1.33 1.51 19.92
N PHE A 36 -0.14 2.12 19.93
CA PHE A 36 0.30 2.98 18.83
C PHE A 36 0.47 2.18 17.54
N VAL A 37 1.17 1.05 17.58
CA VAL A 37 1.38 0.15 16.43
C VAL A 37 0.05 -0.35 15.89
N ILE A 38 -0.86 -0.77 16.76
CA ILE A 38 -2.18 -1.27 16.36
C ILE A 38 -3.01 -0.17 15.68
N ARG A 39 -3.07 1.03 16.26
CA ARG A 39 -3.79 2.18 15.67
C ARG A 39 -3.21 2.59 14.32
N LEU A 40 -1.89 2.66 14.23
CA LEU A 40 -1.21 3.00 12.97
C LEU A 40 -1.47 1.94 11.91
N ASN A 41 -1.40 0.66 12.26
CA ASN A 41 -1.74 -0.44 11.34
C ASN A 41 -3.19 -0.31 10.84
N ASN A 42 -4.14 -0.05 11.73
CA ASN A 42 -5.55 0.12 11.33
C ASN A 42 -5.75 1.30 10.39
N ALA A 43 -5.06 2.42 10.62
CA ALA A 43 -5.10 3.57 9.71
C ALA A 43 -4.53 3.22 8.33
N LEU A 44 -3.37 2.55 8.28
CA LEU A 44 -2.78 2.10 7.01
C LEU A 44 -3.64 1.08 6.28
N VAL A 45 -4.27 0.15 7.01
CA VAL A 45 -5.25 -0.79 6.44
C VAL A 45 -6.41 0.00 5.84
N ALA A 46 -7.02 0.94 6.55
CA ALA A 46 -8.14 1.72 6.02
C ALA A 46 -7.80 2.47 4.72
N ILE A 47 -6.59 3.03 4.62
CA ILE A 47 -6.13 3.75 3.43
C ILE A 47 -5.86 2.80 2.25
N THR A 48 -5.30 1.62 2.52
CA THR A 48 -4.79 0.72 1.47
C THR A 48 -5.77 -0.39 1.08
N GLU A 49 -6.76 -0.71 1.91
CA GLU A 49 -7.73 -1.79 1.66
C GLU A 49 -8.52 -1.63 0.36
N PRO A 50 -8.97 -0.42 -0.04
CA PRO A 50 -9.66 -0.25 -1.33
C PRO A 50 -8.81 -0.68 -2.53
N LEU A 51 -7.47 -0.61 -2.43
CA LEU A 51 -6.53 -1.03 -3.47
C LEU A 51 -6.12 -2.50 -3.29
N LEU A 52 -5.75 -2.90 -2.07
CA LEU A 52 -5.23 -4.24 -1.78
C LEU A 52 -6.31 -5.32 -1.70
N GLY A 53 -7.52 -4.97 -1.28
CA GLY A 53 -8.65 -5.90 -1.12
C GLY A 53 -9.08 -6.56 -2.44
N PRO A 54 -9.32 -5.78 -3.52
CA PRO A 54 -9.60 -6.35 -4.84
C PRO A 54 -8.46 -7.22 -5.37
N LEU A 55 -7.21 -6.79 -5.21
CA LEU A 55 -6.03 -7.55 -5.65
C LEU A 55 -5.93 -8.91 -4.93
N ARG A 56 -6.24 -8.96 -3.62
CA ARG A 56 -6.28 -10.21 -2.84
C ARG A 56 -7.32 -11.22 -3.31
N ARG A 57 -8.36 -10.78 -4.03
CA ARG A 57 -9.36 -11.69 -4.62
C ARG A 57 -8.86 -12.38 -5.88
N VAL A 58 -7.87 -11.79 -6.55
CA VAL A 58 -7.32 -12.29 -7.82
C VAL A 58 -6.02 -13.05 -7.58
N LEU A 59 -5.22 -12.62 -6.61
CA LEU A 59 -3.96 -13.26 -6.26
C LEU A 59 -4.19 -14.48 -5.36
N PRO A 60 -3.48 -15.60 -5.61
CA PRO A 60 -3.53 -16.73 -4.71
C PRO A 60 -2.94 -16.33 -3.34
N THR A 61 -3.62 -16.70 -2.26
CA THR A 61 -3.09 -16.53 -0.90
C THR A 61 -1.86 -17.42 -0.70
N MET A 62 -0.67 -16.82 -0.75
CA MET A 62 0.61 -17.53 -0.54
C MET A 62 0.89 -17.75 0.95
N GLY A 63 0.09 -18.59 1.61
CA GLY A 63 0.31 -18.98 3.01
C GLY A 63 0.32 -17.79 3.98
N MET A 64 1.33 -17.72 4.85
CA MET A 64 1.47 -16.69 5.91
C MET A 64 1.94 -15.32 5.41
N MET A 65 2.37 -15.19 4.14
CA MET A 65 2.90 -13.94 3.58
C MET A 65 1.98 -13.39 2.49
N ASP A 66 1.47 -12.19 2.71
CA ASP A 66 0.68 -11.46 1.72
C ASP A 66 1.61 -10.84 0.67
N ILE A 67 1.61 -11.38 -0.55
CA ILE A 67 2.37 -10.86 -1.69
C ILE A 67 1.68 -9.66 -2.37
N THR A 68 0.43 -9.39 -2.01
CA THR A 68 -0.40 -8.33 -2.60
C THR A 68 0.25 -6.95 -2.54
N PRO A 69 0.91 -6.52 -1.44
CA PRO A 69 1.60 -5.23 -1.38
C PRO A 69 2.64 -5.03 -2.49
N MET A 70 3.40 -6.09 -2.84
CA MET A 70 4.41 -6.01 -3.89
C MET A 70 3.77 -5.80 -5.27
N VAL A 71 2.73 -6.57 -5.56
CA VAL A 71 1.96 -6.44 -6.81
C VAL A 71 1.29 -5.07 -6.89
N ALA A 72 0.74 -4.58 -5.79
CA ALA A 72 0.11 -3.27 -5.73
C ALA A 72 1.10 -2.12 -5.99
N ILE A 73 2.31 -2.19 -5.43
CA ILE A 73 3.37 -1.21 -5.70
C ILE A 73 3.75 -1.22 -7.18
N PHE A 74 3.90 -2.40 -7.78
CA PHE A 74 4.22 -2.52 -9.20
C PHE A 74 3.14 -1.89 -10.09
N ILE A 75 1.86 -2.17 -9.79
CA ILE A 75 0.72 -1.57 -10.49
C ILE A 75 0.71 -0.04 -10.31
N LEU A 76 0.96 0.46 -9.09
CA LEU A 76 0.99 1.90 -8.82
C LEU A 76 2.06 2.62 -9.66
N ILE A 77 3.25 2.03 -9.81
CA ILE A 77 4.32 2.60 -10.64
C ILE A 77 3.87 2.68 -12.10
N ILE A 78 3.30 1.60 -12.65
CA ILE A 78 2.78 1.60 -14.03
C ILE A 78 1.70 2.67 -14.21
N VAL A 79 0.73 2.71 -13.30
CA VAL A 79 -0.36 3.69 -13.34
C VAL A 79 0.19 5.12 -13.28
N GLN A 80 1.18 5.39 -12.44
CA GLN A 80 1.82 6.70 -12.37
C GLN A 80 2.47 7.10 -13.68
N GLN A 81 3.27 6.21 -14.28
CA GLN A 81 3.96 6.51 -15.56
C GLN A 81 2.96 6.78 -16.68
N VAL A 82 1.89 5.98 -16.76
CA VAL A 82 0.82 6.17 -17.75
C VAL A 82 0.09 7.50 -17.53
N LEU A 83 -0.28 7.83 -16.29
CA LEU A 83 -0.96 9.10 -16.00
C LEU A 83 -0.07 10.30 -16.31
N LEU A 84 1.22 10.25 -15.98
CA LEU A 84 2.16 11.33 -16.27
C LEU A 84 2.43 11.49 -17.77
N ALA A 85 2.38 10.40 -18.55
CA ALA A 85 2.54 10.47 -19.99
C ALA A 85 1.32 11.07 -20.71
N LEU A 86 0.13 11.02 -20.08
CA LEU A 86 -1.13 11.52 -20.64
C LEU A 86 -1.46 12.97 -20.25
N LEU A 87 -0.76 13.53 -19.26
CA LEU A 87 -0.97 14.87 -18.71
C LEU A 87 0.05 15.87 -19.24
#